data_AF-A0AA85INX4-F1
#
_entry.id   AF-A0AA85INX4-F1
#
_cell.length_a   1.000
_cell.length_b   1.000
_cell.length_c   1.000
_cell.angle_alpha   90.00
_cell.angle_beta   90.00
_cell.angle_gamma   90.00
#
_symmetry.space_group_name_H-M   'P 1'
#
loop_
_entity.id
_entity.type
_entity.pdbx_description
1 polymer ?
#
loop_
_entity_poly.entity_id
_entity_poly.type
_entity_poly.pdbx_seq_one_letter_code
_entity_poly.pdbx_strand_id
1 'polypeptide(L)'
;MQQIEVLENRLRELEYLVFGVNKPVKHVPSEQEKNLVDQLYTLYSGLSAAEKRPVSGKLLSRVNEIQKYTDPNFMEDDVLLTKSKIEIILAQKDKIEKIGSDLEKISKLRDCLNHPAFSDLSTLKKKFEELRIVYNEQSDMSEQLVSTTQDLLNTYHNFVLDTSKLFIYWNQRVAELQTSS
;
A
#
# COMPACT_ATOMS: atom_id res chain seq x y z
N MET A 1 15.44 -11.08 15.63
CA MET A 1 14.67 -12.34 15.63
C MET A 1 14.52 -12.92 14.23
N GLN A 2 14.03 -12.20 13.23
CA GLN A 2 13.84 -12.71 11.85
C GLN A 2 15.10 -13.35 11.21
N GLN A 3 16.29 -12.80 11.45
CA GLN A 3 17.53 -13.36 10.87
C GLN A 3 17.92 -14.73 11.47
N ILE A 4 17.61 -14.96 12.76
CA ILE A 4 17.90 -16.22 13.43
C ILE A 4 16.94 -17.29 12.92
N GLU A 5 15.66 -16.94 12.74
CA GLU A 5 14.63 -17.84 12.21
C GLU A 5 14.90 -18.26 10.76
N VAL A 6 15.39 -17.35 9.92
CA VAL A 6 15.84 -17.68 8.56
C VAL A 6 17.05 -18.62 8.58
N LEU A 7 18.00 -18.41 9.50
CA LEU A 7 19.16 -19.28 9.64
C LEU A 7 18.76 -20.67 10.13
N GLU A 8 17.85 -20.76 11.09
CA GLU A 8 17.33 -22.03 11.61
C GLU A 8 16.56 -22.83 10.55
N ASN A 9 15.77 -22.17 9.71
CA ASN A 9 15.08 -22.84 8.60
C ASN A 9 16.07 -23.38 7.57
N ARG A 10 17.10 -22.60 7.19
CA ARG A 10 18.15 -23.06 6.28
C ARG A 10 18.99 -24.19 6.87
N LEU A 11 19.28 -24.13 8.17
CA LEU A 11 19.98 -25.19 8.89
C LEU A 11 19.15 -26.48 8.84
N ARG A 12 17.84 -26.39 9.11
CA ARG A 12 16.91 -27.52 9.06
C ARG A 12 16.81 -28.13 7.66
N GLU A 13 16.79 -27.30 6.62
CA GLU A 13 16.83 -27.79 5.23
C GLU A 13 18.14 -28.51 4.90
N LEU A 14 19.29 -27.97 5.36
CA LEU A 14 20.59 -28.61 5.18
C LEU A 14 20.70 -29.93 5.95
N GLU A 15 20.24 -29.96 7.20
CA GLU A 15 20.18 -31.16 8.02
C GLU A 15 19.28 -32.22 7.37
N TYR A 16 18.13 -31.80 6.83
CA TYR A 16 17.23 -32.67 6.09
C TYR A 16 17.88 -33.26 4.85
N LEU A 17 18.61 -32.46 4.07
CA LEU A 17 19.28 -32.94 2.85
C LEU A 17 20.43 -33.91 3.15
N VAL A 18 21.13 -33.73 4.26
CA VAL A 18 22.30 -34.54 4.63
C VAL A 18 21.92 -35.80 5.39
N PHE A 19 20.99 -35.71 6.35
CA PHE A 19 20.65 -36.81 7.25
C PHE A 19 19.28 -37.46 6.96
N GLY A 20 18.45 -36.85 6.11
CA GLY A 20 17.13 -37.35 5.73
C GLY A 20 16.07 -37.23 6.84
N VAL A 21 14.83 -37.62 6.51
CA VAL A 21 13.62 -37.37 7.32
C VAL A 21 13.64 -38.06 8.71
N ASN A 22 14.45 -39.10 8.91
CA ASN A 22 14.27 -40.03 10.05
C ASN A 22 15.56 -40.45 10.77
N LYS A 23 16.39 -39.52 11.23
CA LYS A 23 17.31 -39.81 12.35
C LYS A 23 17.44 -38.63 13.30
N PRO A 24 16.80 -38.65 14.49
CA PRO A 24 17.26 -37.82 15.59
C PRO A 24 18.68 -38.27 15.95
N VAL A 25 19.62 -37.32 16.01
CA VAL A 25 21.02 -37.53 16.38
C VAL A 25 21.08 -38.10 17.80
N LYS A 26 21.03 -39.43 17.93
CA LYS A 26 21.56 -40.16 19.08
C LYS A 26 22.93 -40.64 18.66
N HIS A 27 23.94 -39.92 19.11
CA HIS A 27 25.35 -40.23 18.92
C HIS A 27 25.66 -41.59 19.59
N VAL A 28 25.56 -42.67 18.83
CA VAL A 28 26.22 -43.94 19.15
C VAL A 28 27.28 -44.10 18.06
N PRO A 29 28.58 -44.11 18.40
CA PRO A 29 29.62 -44.26 17.40
C PRO A 29 29.61 -45.72 16.92
N SER A 30 28.86 -45.99 15.85
CA SER A 30 29.03 -47.22 15.08
C SER A 30 30.17 -46.97 14.09
N GLU A 31 31.19 -47.83 14.13
CA GLU A 31 32.47 -47.73 13.39
C GLU A 31 32.37 -47.74 11.85
N GLN A 32 31.21 -47.43 11.27
CA GLN A 32 30.93 -47.56 9.85
C GLN A 32 30.21 -46.37 9.21
N GLU A 33 30.17 -45.20 9.85
CA GLU A 33 29.82 -43.97 9.14
C GLU A 33 31.08 -43.43 8.43
N LYS A 34 31.38 -43.96 7.24
CA LYS A 34 32.40 -43.36 6.36
C LYS A 34 32.06 -41.88 6.19
N ASN A 35 33.02 -40.99 6.42
CA ASN A 35 32.80 -39.55 6.29
C ASN A 35 32.10 -39.24 4.95
N LEU A 36 31.12 -38.34 4.95
CA LEU A 36 30.40 -37.96 3.71
C LEU A 36 31.35 -37.54 2.59
N VAL A 37 32.47 -36.91 2.97
CA VAL A 37 33.55 -36.53 2.05
C VAL A 37 34.21 -37.75 1.42
N ASP A 38 34.46 -38.81 2.17
CA ASP A 38 35.03 -40.06 1.66
C ASP A 38 34.03 -40.78 0.74
N GLN A 39 32.73 -40.74 1.07
CA GLN A 39 31.68 -41.29 0.21
C GLN A 39 31.53 -40.50 -1.09
N LEU A 40 31.53 -39.17 -1.01
CA LEU A 40 31.56 -38.27 -2.17
C LEU A 40 32.80 -38.49 -3.03
N TYR A 41 33.96 -38.70 -2.42
CA TYR A 41 35.19 -39.00 -3.13
C TYR A 41 35.12 -40.37 -3.83
N THR A 42 34.52 -41.37 -3.18
CA THR A 42 34.28 -42.69 -3.76
C THR A 42 33.31 -42.62 -4.94
N LEU A 43 32.24 -41.82 -4.82
CA LEU A 43 31.30 -41.55 -5.90
C LEU A 43 31.95 -40.77 -7.05
N TYR A 44 32.74 -39.75 -6.74
CA TYR A 44 33.46 -38.94 -7.73
C TYR A 44 34.49 -39.77 -8.49
N SER A 45 35.27 -40.61 -7.80
CA SER A 45 36.21 -41.52 -8.45
C SER A 45 35.49 -42.57 -9.31
N GLY A 46 34.34 -43.08 -8.87
CA GLY A 46 33.46 -43.94 -9.67
C GLY A 46 32.87 -43.23 -10.90
N LEU A 47 32.46 -41.97 -10.75
CA LEU A 47 31.95 -41.13 -11.83
C LEU A 47 33.04 -40.81 -12.85
N SER A 48 34.25 -40.45 -12.39
CA SER A 48 35.41 -40.21 -13.25
C SER A 48 35.86 -41.47 -13.98
N ALA A 49 35.76 -42.64 -13.35
CA ALA A 49 35.99 -43.93 -14.00
C ALA A 49 34.89 -44.25 -15.04
N ALA A 50 33.64 -43.89 -14.78
CA ALA A 50 32.54 -44.02 -15.72
C ALA A 50 32.64 -43.03 -16.89
N GLU A 51 33.14 -41.83 -16.68
CA GLU A 51 33.37 -40.83 -17.72
C GLU A 51 34.41 -41.28 -18.74
N LYS A 52 35.43 -42.02 -18.31
CA LYS A 52 36.43 -42.66 -19.19
C LYS A 52 35.85 -43.77 -20.08
N ARG A 53 34.65 -44.29 -19.78
CA ARG A 53 33.96 -45.26 -20.65
C ARG A 53 33.16 -44.52 -21.73
N PRO A 54 33.26 -44.92 -23.00
CA PRO A 54 32.77 -44.13 -24.13
C PRO A 54 31.24 -43.95 -24.17
N VAL A 55 30.47 -44.88 -23.59
CA VAL A 55 29.01 -44.84 -23.58
C VAL A 55 28.49 -43.92 -22.46
N SER A 56 29.00 -44.08 -21.24
CA SER A 56 28.62 -43.27 -20.10
C SER A 56 29.16 -41.85 -20.18
N GLY A 57 30.37 -41.62 -20.73
CA GLY A 57 30.87 -40.26 -20.97
C GLY A 57 29.98 -39.45 -21.93
N LYS A 58 29.48 -40.08 -23.00
CA LYS A 58 28.51 -39.45 -23.93
C LYS A 58 27.14 -39.18 -23.29
N LEU A 59 26.72 -40.02 -22.36
CA LEU A 59 25.46 -39.83 -21.65
C LEU A 59 25.58 -38.71 -20.61
N LEU A 60 26.67 -38.70 -19.83
CA LEU A 60 26.98 -37.67 -18.84
C LEU A 60 27.13 -36.28 -19.47
N SER A 61 27.77 -36.18 -20.64
CA SER A 61 27.87 -34.91 -21.36
C SER A 61 26.51 -34.37 -21.85
N ARG A 62 25.53 -35.26 -22.07
CA ARG A 62 24.16 -34.92 -22.49
C ARG A 62 23.17 -34.83 -21.33
N VAL A 63 23.57 -35.03 -20.08
CA VAL A 63 22.65 -34.95 -18.92
C VAL A 63 21.96 -33.59 -18.85
N ASN A 64 22.69 -32.50 -19.10
CA ASN A 64 22.11 -31.15 -19.11
C ASN A 64 21.09 -30.97 -20.24
N GLU A 65 21.35 -31.56 -21.42
CA GLU A 65 20.40 -31.52 -22.54
C GLU A 65 19.16 -32.35 -22.22
N ILE A 66 19.33 -33.56 -21.66
CA ILE A 66 18.21 -34.43 -21.26
C ILE A 66 17.36 -33.77 -20.17
N GLN A 67 17.99 -33.13 -19.18
CA GLN A 67 17.29 -32.37 -18.15
C GLN A 67 16.46 -31.24 -18.77
N LYS A 68 17.00 -30.56 -19.79
CA LYS A 68 16.28 -29.54 -20.56
C LYS A 68 15.04 -30.12 -21.26
N TYR A 69 15.16 -31.28 -21.92
CA TYR A 69 14.02 -31.94 -22.57
C TYR A 69 13.02 -32.57 -21.58
N THR A 70 13.39 -32.71 -20.32
CA THR A 70 12.52 -33.26 -19.25
C THR A 70 11.73 -32.16 -18.55
N ASP A 71 12.10 -30.89 -18.72
CA ASP A 71 11.33 -29.76 -18.22
C ASP A 71 10.00 -29.66 -19.00
N PRO A 72 8.83 -29.80 -18.33
CA PRO A 72 7.52 -29.70 -18.96
C PRO A 72 7.32 -28.42 -19.76
N ASN A 73 8.00 -27.34 -19.38
CA ASN A 73 7.87 -26.03 -20.00
C ASN A 73 8.82 -25.82 -21.19
N PHE A 74 9.79 -26.73 -21.42
CA PHE A 74 10.79 -26.53 -22.46
C PHE A 74 10.19 -26.51 -23.88
N MET A 75 9.06 -27.17 -24.07
CA MET A 75 8.34 -27.19 -25.35
C MET A 75 7.25 -26.13 -25.43
N GLU A 76 6.78 -25.52 -24.34
CA GLU A 76 5.62 -24.63 -24.38
C GLU A 76 5.84 -23.36 -25.21
N ASP A 77 7.06 -22.81 -25.24
CA ASP A 77 7.39 -21.60 -26.00
C ASP A 77 7.26 -21.78 -27.53
N ASP A 78 7.58 -23.00 -28.02
CA ASP A 78 7.51 -23.39 -29.44
C ASP A 78 6.21 -24.16 -29.79
N VAL A 79 5.57 -24.82 -28.81
CA VAL A 79 4.35 -25.64 -29.00
C VAL A 79 3.08 -24.81 -29.16
N LEU A 80 3.10 -23.53 -28.75
CA LEU A 80 2.08 -22.58 -29.19
C LEU A 80 2.26 -22.36 -30.70
N LEU A 81 1.67 -23.28 -31.48
CA LEU A 81 1.61 -23.26 -32.93
C LEU A 81 1.23 -21.85 -33.35
N THR A 82 1.88 -21.30 -34.38
CA THR A 82 1.60 -19.95 -34.88
C THR A 82 0.10 -19.72 -35.10
N LYS A 83 -0.63 -20.78 -35.48
CA LYS A 83 -2.09 -20.79 -35.59
C LYS A 83 -2.80 -20.50 -34.26
N SER A 84 -2.41 -21.15 -33.17
CA SER A 84 -2.96 -20.93 -31.83
C SER A 84 -2.63 -19.52 -31.31
N LYS A 85 -1.42 -19.00 -31.60
CA LYS A 85 -1.07 -17.60 -31.29
C LYS A 85 -2.00 -16.62 -32.02
N ILE A 86 -2.28 -16.87 -33.31
CA ILE A 86 -3.22 -16.07 -34.11
C ILE A 86 -4.64 -16.14 -33.56
N GLU A 87 -5.12 -17.33 -33.22
CA GLU A 87 -6.46 -17.54 -32.65
C GLU A 87 -6.62 -16.81 -31.32
N ILE A 88 -5.60 -16.82 -30.45
CA ILE A 88 -5.61 -16.06 -29.19
C ILE A 88 -5.66 -14.55 -29.45
N ILE A 89 -4.87 -14.05 -30.39
CA ILE A 89 -4.86 -12.61 -30.75
C ILE A 89 -6.24 -12.20 -31.30
N LEU A 90 -6.83 -13.02 -32.17
CA LEU A 90 -8.17 -12.76 -32.72
C LEU A 90 -9.25 -12.81 -31.64
N ALA A 91 -9.17 -13.79 -30.72
CA ALA A 91 -10.09 -13.89 -29.59
C ALA A 91 -9.99 -12.69 -28.63
N GLN A 92 -8.81 -12.07 -28.52
CA GLN A 92 -8.57 -10.90 -27.67
C GLN A 92 -8.63 -9.56 -28.42
N LYS A 93 -8.97 -9.57 -29.71
CA LYS A 93 -8.93 -8.38 -30.58
C LYS A 93 -9.70 -7.20 -29.98
N ASP A 94 -10.95 -7.41 -29.58
CA ASP A 94 -11.80 -6.35 -29.03
C ASP A 94 -11.22 -5.75 -27.74
N LYS A 95 -10.57 -6.58 -26.92
CA LYS A 95 -9.89 -6.14 -25.70
C LYS A 95 -8.65 -5.31 -26.03
N ILE A 96 -7.86 -5.73 -27.02
CA ILE A 96 -6.67 -5.00 -27.48
C ILE A 96 -7.08 -3.65 -28.07
N GLU A 97 -8.12 -3.61 -28.91
CA GLU A 97 -8.64 -2.37 -29.50
C GLU A 97 -9.17 -1.41 -28.42
N LYS A 98 -9.90 -1.93 -27.43
CA LYS A 98 -10.39 -1.13 -26.30
C LYS A 98 -9.24 -0.54 -25.49
N ILE A 99 -8.23 -1.34 -25.14
CA ILE A 99 -7.04 -0.88 -24.43
C ILE A 99 -6.29 0.17 -25.26
N GLY A 100 -6.18 -0.01 -26.58
CA GLY A 100 -5.56 0.97 -27.48
C GLY A 100 -6.30 2.31 -27.49
N SER A 101 -7.63 2.28 -27.63
CA SER A 101 -8.47 3.49 -27.56
C SER A 101 -8.34 4.19 -26.20
N ASP A 102 -8.37 3.43 -25.11
CA ASP A 102 -8.27 3.99 -23.76
C ASP A 102 -6.88 4.58 -23.50
N LEU A 103 -5.82 3.94 -24.01
CA LEU A 103 -4.46 4.48 -23.96
C LEU A 103 -4.32 5.77 -24.78
N GLU A 104 -4.96 5.85 -25.96
CA GLU A 104 -4.96 7.07 -26.76
C GLU A 104 -5.67 8.23 -26.03
N LYS A 105 -6.80 7.96 -25.36
CA LYS A 105 -7.49 8.94 -24.52
C LYS A 105 -6.61 9.40 -23.36
N ILE A 106 -5.94 8.47 -22.67
CA ILE A 106 -5.00 8.80 -21.59
C ILE A 106 -3.83 9.61 -22.11
N SER A 107 -3.30 9.28 -23.28
CA SER A 107 -2.21 10.04 -23.92
C SER A 107 -2.63 11.48 -24.22
N LYS A 108 -3.87 11.70 -24.68
CA LYS A 108 -4.42 13.05 -24.90
C LYS A 108 -4.59 13.83 -23.58
N LEU A 109 -4.86 13.15 -22.49
CA LEU A 109 -5.01 13.73 -21.15
C LEU A 109 -3.69 13.91 -20.41
N ARG A 110 -2.58 13.40 -20.95
CA ARG A 110 -1.24 13.48 -20.35
C ARG A 110 -0.80 14.93 -20.13
N ASP A 111 -1.13 15.83 -21.04
CA ASP A 111 -0.78 17.25 -20.94
C ASP A 111 -1.58 17.97 -19.85
N CYS A 112 -2.81 17.53 -19.58
CA CYS A 112 -3.60 18.02 -18.45
C CYS A 112 -3.04 17.52 -17.12
N LEU A 113 -2.63 16.25 -17.04
CA LEU A 113 -2.09 15.65 -15.82
C LEU A 113 -0.71 16.22 -15.43
N ASN A 114 0.12 16.56 -16.42
CA ASN A 114 1.43 17.18 -16.21
C ASN A 114 1.38 18.72 -16.20
N HIS A 115 0.18 19.31 -16.13
CA HIS A 115 0.07 20.76 -16.09
C HIS A 115 0.72 21.29 -14.80
N PRO A 116 1.56 22.35 -14.86
CA PRO A 116 2.28 22.90 -13.71
C PRO A 116 1.36 23.40 -12.58
N ALA A 117 0.07 23.62 -12.86
CA ALA A 117 -0.92 23.90 -11.82
C ALA A 117 -1.10 22.74 -10.81
N PHE A 118 -0.84 21.49 -11.21
CA PHE A 118 -0.94 20.33 -10.33
C PHE A 118 0.35 20.04 -9.55
N SER A 119 1.51 20.53 -10.00
CA SER A 119 2.76 20.42 -9.22
C SER A 119 2.72 21.27 -7.95
N ASP A 120 2.03 22.41 -8.00
CA ASP A 120 1.89 23.33 -6.87
C ASP A 120 0.73 22.97 -5.93
N LEU A 121 0.07 21.83 -6.13
CA LEU A 121 -1.10 21.43 -5.33
C LEU A 121 -0.79 21.30 -3.83
N SER A 122 0.43 20.87 -3.49
CA SER A 122 0.88 20.78 -2.09
C SER A 122 0.99 22.15 -1.43
N THR A 123 1.50 23.15 -2.15
CA THR A 123 1.62 24.52 -1.63
C THR A 123 0.25 25.19 -1.55
N LEU A 124 -0.62 24.95 -2.53
CA LEU A 124 -2.00 25.43 -2.53
C LEU A 124 -2.81 24.80 -1.38
N LYS A 125 -2.64 23.51 -1.12
CA LYS A 125 -3.26 22.81 0.02
C LYS A 125 -2.86 23.44 1.35
N LYS A 126 -1.56 23.76 1.52
CA LYS A 126 -1.08 24.43 2.73
C LYS A 126 -1.71 25.81 2.91
N LYS A 127 -1.74 26.63 1.84
CA LYS A 127 -2.40 27.96 1.86
C LYS A 127 -3.90 27.86 2.16
N PHE A 128 -4.57 26.83 1.63
CA PHE A 128 -5.99 26.61 1.89
C PHE A 128 -6.26 26.20 3.34
N GLU A 129 -5.38 25.39 3.93
CA GLU A 129 -5.48 25.02 5.35
C GLU A 129 -5.23 26.23 6.26
N GLU A 130 -4.23 27.07 5.94
CA GLU A 130 -4.00 28.35 6.63
C GLU A 130 -5.23 29.26 6.54
N LEU A 131 -5.83 29.40 5.34
CA LEU A 131 -7.05 30.18 5.15
C LEU A 131 -8.23 29.63 5.93
N ARG A 132 -8.36 28.30 6.01
CA ARG A 132 -9.43 27.62 6.74
C ARG A 132 -9.35 27.90 8.25
N ILE A 133 -8.13 27.93 8.81
CA ILE A 133 -7.92 28.28 10.22
C ILE A 133 -8.40 29.71 10.47
N VAL A 134 -7.95 30.66 9.65
CA VAL A 134 -8.36 32.08 9.77
C VAL A 134 -9.87 32.25 9.61
N TYR A 135 -10.49 31.52 8.68
CA TYR A 135 -11.94 31.55 8.48
C TYR A 135 -12.71 31.08 9.71
N ASN A 136 -12.27 29.99 10.35
CA ASN A 136 -12.90 29.50 11.56
C ASN A 136 -12.76 30.52 12.71
N GLU A 137 -11.58 31.08 12.90
CA GLU A 137 -11.36 32.13 13.91
C GLU A 137 -12.26 33.34 13.67
N GLN A 138 -12.40 33.78 12.41
CA GLN A 138 -13.29 34.88 12.05
C GLN A 138 -14.76 34.54 12.28
N SER A 139 -15.17 33.30 12.01
CA SER A 139 -16.53 32.82 12.28
C SER A 139 -16.84 32.87 13.77
N ASP A 140 -15.95 32.34 14.61
CA ASP A 140 -16.11 32.33 16.07
C ASP A 140 -16.15 33.76 16.63
N MET A 141 -15.26 34.64 16.16
CA MET A 141 -15.26 36.06 16.55
C MET A 141 -16.54 36.77 16.11
N SER A 142 -17.07 36.45 14.93
CA SER A 142 -18.33 37.02 14.44
C SER A 142 -19.50 36.57 15.31
N GLU A 143 -19.56 35.30 15.71
CA GLU A 143 -20.62 34.78 16.58
C GLU A 143 -20.59 35.44 17.96
N GLN A 144 -19.40 35.58 18.55
CA GLN A 144 -19.22 36.29 19.81
C GLN A 144 -19.62 37.77 19.72
N LEU A 145 -19.25 38.46 18.64
CA LEU A 145 -19.61 39.86 18.41
C LEU A 145 -21.13 40.02 18.27
N VAL A 146 -21.79 39.11 17.57
CA VAL A 146 -23.26 39.11 17.42
C VAL A 146 -23.92 38.89 18.79
N SER A 147 -23.46 37.91 19.57
CA SER A 147 -24.01 37.63 20.90
C SER A 147 -23.86 38.84 21.83
N THR A 148 -22.66 39.43 21.92
CA THR A 148 -22.40 40.60 22.77
C THR A 148 -23.21 41.82 22.35
N THR A 149 -23.38 42.03 21.04
CA THR A 149 -24.24 43.11 20.52
C THR A 149 -25.70 42.89 20.87
N GLN A 150 -26.18 41.65 20.79
CA GLN A 150 -27.55 41.29 21.17
C GLN A 150 -27.79 41.52 22.66
N ASP A 151 -26.83 41.13 23.51
CA ASP A 151 -26.89 41.37 24.96
C ASP A 151 -26.90 42.87 25.29
N LEU A 152 -26.06 43.65 24.61
CA LEU A 152 -26.05 45.10 24.75
C LEU A 152 -27.39 45.72 24.31
N LEU A 153 -27.98 45.23 23.22
CA LEU A 153 -29.27 45.71 22.74
C LEU A 153 -30.39 45.38 23.75
N ASN A 154 -30.36 44.18 24.34
CA ASN A 154 -31.30 43.76 25.37
C ASN A 154 -31.19 44.62 26.64
N THR A 155 -29.97 44.89 27.10
CA THR A 155 -29.75 45.75 28.28
C THR A 155 -30.20 47.18 28.02
N TYR A 156 -29.93 47.74 26.83
CA TYR A 156 -30.43 49.04 26.43
C TYR A 156 -31.96 49.07 26.36
N HIS A 157 -32.59 48.06 25.77
CA HIS A 157 -34.04 47.94 25.70
C HIS A 157 -34.68 47.93 27.09
N ASN A 158 -34.14 47.14 28.03
CA ASN A 158 -34.61 47.09 29.41
C ASN A 158 -34.45 48.43 30.12
N PHE A 159 -33.31 49.10 29.95
CA PHE A 159 -33.07 50.43 30.51
C PHE A 159 -34.08 51.47 30.01
N VAL A 160 -34.39 51.47 28.70
CA VAL A 160 -35.40 52.36 28.11
C VAL A 160 -36.80 52.06 28.64
N LEU A 161 -37.15 50.78 28.81
CA LEU A 161 -38.44 50.39 29.39
C LEU A 161 -38.58 50.85 30.84
N ASP A 162 -37.55 50.64 31.66
CA ASP A 162 -37.61 50.98 33.08
C ASP A 162 -37.59 52.49 33.31
N THR A 163 -36.83 53.23 32.51
CA THR A 163 -36.90 54.71 32.51
C THR A 163 -38.27 55.20 32.07
N SER A 164 -38.87 54.61 31.03
CA SER A 164 -40.23 54.94 30.60
C SER A 164 -41.27 54.70 31.71
N LYS A 165 -41.21 53.54 32.40
CA LYS A 165 -42.06 53.24 33.56
C LYS A 165 -41.86 54.26 34.68
N LEU A 166 -40.62 54.64 34.98
CA LEU A 166 -40.31 55.63 36.00
C LEU A 166 -40.90 57.00 35.65
N PHE A 167 -40.79 57.45 34.39
CA PHE A 167 -41.41 58.69 33.92
C PHE A 167 -42.93 58.66 34.04
N ILE A 168 -43.58 57.54 33.68
CA ILE A 168 -45.02 57.37 33.84
C ILE A 168 -45.41 57.47 35.33
N TYR A 169 -44.69 56.76 36.21
CA TYR A 169 -44.93 56.79 37.66
C TYR A 169 -44.79 58.22 38.23
N TRP A 170 -43.74 58.94 37.83
CA TRP A 170 -43.54 60.33 38.27
C TRP A 170 -44.64 61.25 37.76
N ASN A 171 -45.05 61.12 36.50
CA ASN A 171 -46.16 61.90 35.93
C ASN A 171 -47.48 61.65 36.68
N GLN A 172 -47.79 60.39 37.00
CA GLN A 172 -48.98 60.06 37.80
C GLN A 172 -48.90 60.70 39.19
N ARG A 173 -47.73 60.63 39.85
CA ARG A 173 -47.54 61.22 41.18
C ARG A 173 -47.69 62.75 41.18
N VAL A 174 -47.21 63.42 40.15
CA VAL A 174 -47.39 64.87 39.98
C VAL A 174 -48.87 65.21 39.74
N ALA A 175 -49.57 64.45 38.91
CA ALA A 175 -51.00 64.65 38.65
C ALA A 175 -51.84 64.48 39.94
N GLU A 176 -51.56 63.46 40.75
CA GLU A 176 -52.22 63.27 42.05
C GLU A 176 -52.07 64.50 42.96
N LEU A 177 -50.84 65.01 43.10
CA LEU A 177 -50.55 66.18 43.93
C LEU A 177 -51.29 67.43 43.45
N GLN A 178 -51.40 67.63 42.12
CA GLN A 178 -52.14 68.75 41.53
C GLN A 178 -53.66 68.65 41.74
N THR A 179 -54.22 67.45 41.75
CA THR A 179 -55.66 67.24 42.01
C THR A 179 -56.05 67.32 43.49
N SER A 180 -55.08 67.18 44.40
CA SER A 180 -55.27 67.29 45.85
C SER A 180 -55.05 68.70 46.41
N SER A 181 -54.67 69.66 45.56
CA SER A 181 -54.52 71.09 45.88
C SER A 181 -55.68 71.91 45.31
#